data_AF-A0A535MBU2-F1
#
_entry.id   AF-A0A535MBU2-F1
#
_cell.length_a   1.000
_cell.length_b   1.000
_cell.length_c   1.000
_cell.angle_alpha   90.00
_cell.angle_beta   90.00
_cell.angle_gamma   90.00
#
_symmetry.space_group_name_H-M   'P 1'
#
loop_
_entity.id
_entity.type
_entity.pdbx_description
1 polymer ?
#
loop_
_entity_poly.entity_id
_entity_poly.type
_entity_poly.pdbx_seq_one_letter_code
_entity_poly.pdbx_strand_id
1 'polypeptide(L)' 'MDPVRTIQGRMAPLDRANVDTDQIMPKQFLKRIERSGYGPFLFYD' A
#
# COMPACT_ATOMS: atom_id res chain seq x y z
N MET A 1 14.33 -8.95 11.25
CA MET A 1 12.95 -8.49 11.48
C MET A 1 12.77 -8.38 12.97
N ASP A 2 12.23 -7.26 13.43
CA ASP A 2 11.92 -7.07 14.84
C ASP A 2 10.52 -7.62 15.15
N PRO A 3 10.32 -8.22 16.34
CA PRO A 3 9.03 -8.77 16.71
C PRO A 3 7.99 -7.66 16.92
N VAL A 4 6.84 -7.79 16.26
CA VAL A 4 5.68 -6.94 16.51
C VAL A 4 5.08 -7.31 17.87
N ARG A 5 4.94 -6.33 18.78
CA ARG A 5 4.33 -6.53 20.11
C ARG A 5 2.95 -5.89 20.21
N THR A 6 2.85 -4.62 19.88
CA THR A 6 1.61 -3.87 19.96
C THR A 6 1.61 -2.79 18.88
N ILE A 7 0.51 -2.65 18.15
CA ILE A 7 0.30 -1.62 17.14
C ILE A 7 -0.92 -0.80 17.59
N GLN A 8 -0.75 0.51 17.73
CA GLN A 8 -1.82 1.46 18.04
C GLN A 8 -1.78 2.59 17.00
N GLY A 9 -2.96 3.00 16.52
CA GLY A 9 -3.04 4.03 15.49
C GLY A 9 -4.47 4.34 15.08
N ARG A 10 -4.62 5.36 14.21
CA ARG A 10 -5.91 5.74 13.64
C ARG A 10 -6.32 4.76 12.56
N MET A 11 -7.59 4.33 12.60
CA MET A 11 -8.21 3.52 11.56
C MET A 11 -8.59 4.37 10.33
N ALA A 12 -8.45 3.81 9.13
CA ALA A 12 -9.01 4.34 7.90
C ALA A 12 -9.97 3.29 7.29
N PRO A 13 -11.30 3.51 7.29
CA PRO A 13 -12.24 2.59 6.69
C PRO A 13 -12.13 2.62 5.15
N LEU A 14 -12.17 1.45 4.51
CA LEU A 14 -12.19 1.29 3.06
C LEU A 14 -13.39 0.42 2.67
N ASP A 15 -14.49 1.06 2.26
CA ASP A 15 -15.73 0.39 1.87
C ASP A 15 -15.65 -0.10 0.41
N ARG A 16 -14.77 -1.08 0.17
CA ARG A 16 -14.58 -1.71 -1.15
C ARG A 16 -14.38 -3.22 -0.96
N ALA A 17 -15.24 -4.01 -1.58
CA ALA A 17 -15.04 -5.46 -1.68
C ALA A 17 -14.13 -5.79 -2.88
N ASN A 18 -13.44 -6.93 -2.82
CA ASN A 18 -12.59 -7.45 -3.90
C ASN A 18 -11.49 -6.48 -4.36
N VAL A 19 -10.82 -5.81 -3.41
CA VAL A 19 -9.67 -4.97 -3.72
C VAL A 19 -8.55 -5.81 -4.32
N ASP A 20 -8.18 -5.55 -5.56
CA ASP A 20 -7.14 -6.31 -6.30
C ASP A 20 -5.75 -5.66 -6.21
N THR A 21 -4.75 -6.33 -6.80
CA THR A 21 -3.35 -5.90 -6.75
C THR A 21 -3.08 -4.61 -7.53
N ASP A 22 -3.75 -4.40 -8.66
CA ASP A 22 -3.56 -3.17 -9.46
C ASP A 22 -4.22 -1.97 -8.75
N GLN A 23 -5.33 -2.17 -8.05
CA GLN A 23 -5.96 -1.14 -7.21
C GLN A 23 -5.08 -0.73 -6.03
N ILE A 24 -4.37 -1.67 -5.41
CA ILE A 24 -3.42 -1.36 -4.33
C ILE A 24 -2.20 -0.63 -4.90
N MET A 25 -1.64 -1.16 -5.99
CA MET A 25 -0.43 -0.65 -6.62
C MET A 25 -0.46 -0.93 -8.13
N PRO A 26 -0.77 0.08 -8.96
CA PRO A 26 -0.83 -0.10 -10.39
C PRO A 26 0.50 -0.54 -11.00
N LYS A 27 0.46 -1.51 -11.92
CA LYS A 27 1.65 -2.12 -12.54
C LYS A 27 2.65 -1.13 -13.17
N GLN A 28 2.23 0.05 -13.61
CA GLN A 28 3.13 1.05 -14.19
C GLN A 28 4.21 1.52 -13.20
N PHE A 29 3.89 1.55 -11.91
CA PHE A 29 4.83 1.97 -10.88
C PHE A 29 5.84 0.87 -10.54
N LEU A 30 5.52 -0.40 -10.80
CA LEU A 30 6.39 -1.55 -10.48
C LEU A 30 7.63 -1.68 -11.40
N LYS A 31 7.71 -0.87 -12.46
CA LYS A 31 8.88 -0.81 -13.35
C LYS A 31 10.01 0.07 -12.82
N ARG A 32 9.78 0.74 -11.69
CA ARG A 32 10.72 1.71 -11.12
C ARG A 32 11.92 1.00 -10.51
N ILE A 33 13.10 1.56 -10.77
CA ILE A 33 14.37 1.09 -10.19
C ILE A 33 14.81 1.95 -9.00
N GLU A 34 14.15 3.09 -8.79
CA GLU A 34 14.45 3.96 -7.67
C GLU A 34 14.09 3.28 -6.34
N ARG A 35 14.92 3.50 -5.33
CA ARG A 35 14.70 2.98 -3.96
C ARG A 35 13.84 3.91 -3.10
N SER A 36 13.27 4.96 -3.69
CA SER A 36 12.24 5.76 -3.04
C SER A 36 11.00 4.90 -2.83
N GLY A 37 10.40 4.95 -1.65
CA GLY A 37 9.23 4.13 -1.32
C GLY A 37 8.05 4.32 -2.27
N TYR A 38 7.15 3.34 -2.25
CA TYR A 38 5.95 3.30 -3.10
C TYR A 38 4.73 3.99 -2.48
N GLY A 39 4.85 4.51 -1.25
CA GLY A 39 3.75 5.11 -0.50
C GLY A 39 2.91 6.13 -1.28
N PRO A 40 3.51 7.06 -2.06
CA PRO A 40 2.75 8.03 -2.86
C PRO A 40 1.84 7.44 -3.95
N PHE A 41 2.03 6.16 -4.30
CA PHE A 41 1.29 5.47 -5.37
C PHE A 41 0.30 4.44 -4.83
N LEU A 42 0.17 4.32 -3.51
CA LEU A 42 -0.81 3.45 -2.87
C LEU A 42 -2.22 3.95 -3.16
N PHE A 43 -3.08 3.10 -3.74
CA PHE A 43 -4.43 3.48 -4.17
C PHE A 43 -4.45 4.73 -5.06
N TYR A 44 -3.60 4.74 -6.08
CA TYR A 44 -3.44 5.89 -6.99
C TYR A 44 -4.71 6.19 -7.82
N ASP A 45 -5.50 5.16 -8.11
CA ASP A 45 -6.74 5.22 -8.90
C ASP A 45 -8.01 5.46 -8.05
#